data_AF-A0A936XWA7-F1
#
_entry.id   AF-A0A936XWA7-F1
#
_cell.length_a   1.000
_cell.length_b   1.000
_cell.length_c   1.000
_cell.angle_alpha   90.00
_cell.angle_beta   90.00
_cell.angle_gamma   90.00
#
_symmetry.space_group_name_H-M   'P 1'
#
loop_
_entity.id
_entity.type
_entity.pdbx_description
1 polymer ?
#
loop_
_entity_poly.entity_id
_entity_poly.type
_entity_poly.pdbx_seq_one_letter_code
_entity_poly.pdbx_strand_id
1 'polypeptide(L)'
;MMSKKFIPVILVLTAASLFVAFQSQGKPDNDNPKSKYTRIIRNVGLLLEQGHYSPKPINDDFSKTVLKKFIEDIDGDKISLQSDIDGFKKSR
;
A
#
# COMPACT_ATOMS: atom_id res chain seq x y z
N MET A 1 -46.67 16.28 -18.05
CA MET A 1 -46.49 17.38 -17.06
C MET A 1 -46.18 16.76 -15.71
N MET A 2 -44.98 16.99 -15.18
CA MET A 2 -44.61 16.49 -13.83
C MET A 2 -45.52 17.11 -12.78
N SER A 3 -46.05 16.28 -11.87
CA SER A 3 -46.85 16.80 -10.77
C SER A 3 -45.97 17.68 -9.87
N LYS A 4 -46.48 18.83 -9.40
CA LYS A 4 -45.70 19.78 -8.57
C LYS A 4 -45.19 19.15 -7.25
N LYS A 5 -45.76 18.01 -6.84
CA LYS A 5 -45.35 17.22 -5.67
C LYS A 5 -44.10 16.35 -5.91
N PHE A 6 -43.74 16.11 -7.18
CA PHE A 6 -42.57 15.31 -7.56
C PHE A 6 -41.27 16.15 -7.61
N ILE A 7 -41.40 17.48 -7.72
CA ILE A 7 -40.28 18.43 -7.75
C ILE A 7 -39.36 18.31 -6.52
N PRO A 8 -39.87 18.28 -5.26
CA PRO A 8 -39.00 18.16 -4.09
C PRO A 8 -38.26 16.81 -4.03
N VAL A 9 -38.90 15.72 -4.49
CA VAL A 9 -38.28 14.38 -4.53
C VAL A 9 -37.10 14.36 -5.51
N ILE A 10 -37.30 14.94 -6.69
CA ILE A 10 -36.23 15.04 -7.70
C ILE A 10 -35.08 15.88 -7.15
N LEU A 11 -35.36 17.01 -6.50
CA LEU A 11 -34.35 17.92 -5.96
C LEU A 11 -33.47 17.26 -4.89
N VAL A 12 -34.08 16.46 -4.00
CA VAL A 12 -33.35 15.67 -3.01
C VAL A 12 -32.48 14.60 -3.68
N LEU A 13 -32.99 13.93 -4.71
CA LEU A 13 -32.22 12.93 -5.45
C LEU A 13 -31.04 13.55 -6.20
N THR A 14 -31.19 14.73 -6.81
CA THR A 14 -30.08 15.44 -7.45
C THR A 14 -29.06 15.94 -6.42
N ALA A 15 -29.50 16.42 -5.26
CA ALA A 15 -28.59 16.84 -4.20
C ALA A 15 -27.77 15.65 -3.65
N ALA A 16 -28.42 14.50 -3.45
CA ALA A 16 -27.76 13.28 -2.99
C ALA A 16 -26.77 12.74 -4.04
N SER A 17 -27.15 12.74 -5.33
CA SER A 17 -26.26 12.28 -6.39
C SER A 17 -25.06 13.20 -6.59
N LEU A 18 -25.25 14.52 -6.49
CA LEU A 18 -24.15 15.49 -6.49
C LEU A 18 -23.24 15.31 -5.28
N PHE A 19 -23.80 15.14 -4.07
CA PHE A 19 -23.01 14.90 -2.87
C PHE A 19 -22.13 13.65 -2.99
N VAL A 20 -22.69 12.54 -3.48
CA VAL A 20 -21.91 11.31 -3.72
C VAL A 20 -20.85 11.52 -4.80
N ALA A 21 -21.17 12.22 -5.89
CA ALA A 21 -20.22 12.51 -6.96
C ALA A 21 -19.02 13.33 -6.46
N PHE A 22 -19.26 14.40 -5.71
CA PHE A 22 -18.20 15.24 -5.13
C PHE A 22 -17.41 14.53 -4.01
N GLN A 23 -18.06 13.67 -3.22
CA GLN A 23 -17.36 12.85 -2.22
C GLN A 23 -16.45 11.79 -2.87
N SER A 24 -16.83 11.29 -4.06
CA SER A 24 -16.10 10.26 -4.81
C SER A 24 -14.92 10.78 -5.64
N GLN A 25 -14.85 12.09 -5.89
CA GLN A 25 -13.65 12.75 -6.43
C GLN A 25 -12.57 12.72 -5.35
N GLY A 26 -11.84 11.60 -5.32
CA GLY A 26 -10.88 11.29 -4.28
C GLY A 26 -9.85 12.39 -4.03
N LYS A 27 -9.39 12.48 -2.78
CA LYS A 27 -8.30 13.39 -2.39
C LYS A 27 -7.03 13.09 -3.23
N PRO A 28 -6.26 14.10 -3.64
CA PRO A 28 -5.04 13.91 -4.43
C PRO A 28 -3.97 13.06 -3.72
N ASP A 29 -4.09 12.85 -2.41
CA ASP A 29 -3.21 11.97 -1.62
C ASP A 29 -3.27 10.48 -2.02
N ASN A 30 -4.31 10.09 -2.76
CA ASN A 30 -4.51 8.72 -3.21
C ASN A 30 -3.46 8.26 -4.23
N ASP A 31 -2.79 9.21 -4.88
CA ASP A 31 -1.82 8.96 -5.95
C ASP A 31 -0.37 9.08 -5.49
N ASN A 32 -0.12 9.19 -4.17
CA ASN A 32 1.24 9.14 -3.65
C ASN A 32 1.77 7.70 -3.73
N PRO A 33 2.75 7.39 -4.61
CA PRO A 33 3.25 6.03 -4.77
C PRO A 33 3.83 5.47 -3.47
N LYS A 34 4.45 6.30 -2.62
CA LYS A 34 4.94 5.86 -1.30
C LYS A 34 3.81 5.32 -0.43
N SER A 35 2.66 5.99 -0.37
CA SER A 35 1.55 5.58 0.49
C SER A 35 0.99 4.22 0.05
N LYS A 36 0.92 3.99 -1.26
CA LYS A 36 0.54 2.71 -1.85
C LYS A 36 1.51 1.59 -1.49
N TYR A 37 2.82 1.79 -1.70
CA TYR A 37 3.82 0.77 -1.37
C TYR A 37 3.89 0.46 0.13
N THR A 38 3.77 1.48 0.99
CA THR A 38 3.70 1.29 2.45
C THR A 38 2.50 0.43 2.84
N ARG A 39 1.33 0.67 2.25
CA ARG A 39 0.13 -0.16 2.50
C ARG A 39 0.35 -1.60 2.07
N ILE A 40 0.95 -1.82 0.90
CA ILE A 40 1.24 -3.16 0.39
C ILE A 40 2.19 -3.89 1.34
N ILE A 41 3.34 -3.30 1.69
CA ILE A 41 4.33 -3.92 2.58
C ILE A 41 3.72 -4.23 3.96
N ARG A 42 2.92 -3.31 4.51
CA ARG A 42 2.21 -3.53 5.77
C ARG A 42 1.26 -4.73 5.70
N ASN A 43 0.46 -4.81 4.64
CA ASN A 43 -0.50 -5.91 4.47
C ASN A 43 0.23 -7.25 4.27
N VAL A 44 1.33 -7.27 3.52
CA VAL A 44 2.18 -8.46 3.38
C VAL A 44 2.76 -8.88 4.73
N GLY A 45 3.27 -7.94 5.53
CA GLY A 45 3.74 -8.21 6.89
C GLY A 45 2.68 -8.87 7.77
N LEU A 46 1.46 -8.30 7.79
CA LEU A 46 0.32 -8.87 8.52
C LEU A 46 -0.03 -10.29 8.07
N LEU A 47 0.00 -10.55 6.75
CA LEU A 47 -0.26 -11.89 6.22
C LEU A 47 0.84 -12.89 6.62
N LEU A 48 2.11 -12.48 6.67
CA LEU A 48 3.21 -13.34 7.12
C LEU A 48 3.14 -13.64 8.62
N GLU A 49 2.66 -12.69 9.43
CA GLU A 49 2.51 -12.86 10.88
C GLU A 49 1.25 -13.62 11.30
N GLN A 50 0.14 -13.47 10.57
CA GLN A 50 -1.16 -13.96 11.01
C GLN A 50 -1.80 -14.96 10.05
N GLY A 51 -1.50 -14.86 8.76
CA GLY A 51 -2.08 -15.71 7.71
C GLY A 51 -1.23 -16.91 7.32
N HIS A 52 0.07 -16.91 7.65
CA HIS A 52 0.97 -18.01 7.29
C HIS A 52 0.80 -19.21 8.23
N TYR A 53 0.79 -20.43 7.70
CA TYR A 53 0.67 -21.68 8.49
C TYR A 53 1.75 -21.80 9.58
N SER A 54 2.94 -21.26 9.30
CA SER A 54 4.03 -21.12 10.26
C SER A 54 4.42 -19.65 10.38
N PRO A 55 3.76 -18.87 11.25
CA PRO A 55 4.11 -17.47 11.48
C PRO A 55 5.58 -17.34 11.90
N LYS A 56 6.23 -16.28 11.42
CA LYS A 56 7.57 -15.90 11.89
C LYS A 56 7.50 -14.46 12.41
N PRO A 57 8.14 -14.16 13.55
CA PRO A 57 8.21 -12.79 14.05
C PRO A 57 9.01 -11.92 13.07
N ILE A 58 8.45 -10.77 12.69
CA ILE A 58 9.14 -9.79 11.84
C ILE A 58 10.05 -8.94 12.74
N ASN A 59 11.23 -9.48 13.03
CA ASN A 59 12.24 -8.87 13.90
C ASN A 59 13.57 -8.64 13.15
N ASP A 60 14.60 -8.21 13.87
CA ASP A 60 15.91 -7.92 13.27
C ASP A 60 16.53 -9.15 12.59
N ASP A 61 16.38 -10.35 13.17
CA ASP A 61 16.92 -11.57 12.57
C ASP A 61 16.20 -11.97 11.28
N PHE A 62 14.89 -11.72 11.21
CA PHE A 62 14.14 -11.82 9.97
C PHE A 62 14.64 -10.82 8.93
N SER A 63 14.87 -9.55 9.31
CA SER A 63 15.38 -8.51 8.40
C SER A 63 16.78 -8.87 7.85
N LYS A 64 17.66 -9.47 8.66
CA LYS A 64 18.97 -9.99 8.19
C LYS A 64 18.80 -11.05 7.10
N THR A 65 17.86 -11.96 7.30
CA THR A 65 17.61 -13.08 6.40
C THR A 65 17.02 -12.61 5.08
N VAL A 66 16.03 -11.72 5.14
CA VAL A 66 15.41 -11.13 3.94
C VAL A 66 16.40 -10.28 3.16
N LEU A 67 17.21 -9.44 3.83
CA LEU A 67 18.24 -8.64 3.16
C LEU A 67 19.26 -9.51 2.44
N LYS A 68 19.70 -10.61 3.08
CA LYS A 68 20.61 -11.57 2.44
C LYS A 68 19.99 -12.14 1.16
N LYS A 69 18.73 -12.57 1.22
CA LYS A 69 18.02 -13.08 0.03
C LYS A 69 17.82 -12.03 -1.05
N PHE A 70 17.45 -10.81 -0.67
CA PHE A 70 17.31 -9.71 -1.61
C PHE A 70 18.60 -9.44 -2.39
N ILE A 71 19.76 -9.44 -1.71
CA ILE A 71 21.06 -9.25 -2.37
C ILE A 71 21.38 -10.44 -3.27
N GLU A 72 21.16 -11.69 -2.82
CA GLU A 72 21.37 -12.87 -3.65
C GLU A 72 20.51 -12.89 -4.91
N ASP A 73 19.26 -12.41 -4.83
CA ASP A 73 18.32 -12.38 -5.95
C ASP A 73 18.65 -11.28 -6.97
N ILE A 74 19.18 -10.14 -6.51
CA ILE A 74 19.58 -9.02 -7.38
C ILE A 74 20.99 -9.21 -7.95
N ASP A 75 21.90 -9.81 -7.19
CA ASP A 75 23.33 -9.88 -7.49
C ASP A 75 23.78 -11.32 -7.78
N GLY A 76 22.97 -12.06 -8.55
CA GLY A 76 23.26 -13.46 -8.92
C GLY A 76 24.61 -13.64 -9.63
N ASP A 77 25.00 -12.68 -10.47
CA ASP A 77 26.28 -12.66 -11.20
C ASP A 77 27.41 -11.95 -10.43
N LYS A 78 27.16 -11.48 -9.20
CA LYS A 78 28.12 -10.76 -8.34
C LYS A 78 28.79 -9.57 -9.04
N ILE A 79 27.96 -8.67 -9.57
CA ILE A 79 28.39 -7.45 -10.24
C ILE A 79 28.59 -6.31 -9.22
N SER A 80 27.89 -6.37 -8.09
CA SER A 80 27.94 -5.34 -7.05
C SER A 80 29.28 -5.32 -6.32
N LEU A 81 29.77 -4.14 -5.94
CA LEU A 81 30.98 -4.03 -5.14
C LEU A 81 30.69 -4.37 -3.67
N GLN A 82 31.72 -4.84 -2.96
CA GLN A 82 31.60 -5.07 -1.52
C GLN A 82 31.22 -3.79 -0.75
N SER A 83 31.68 -2.62 -1.23
CA SER A 83 31.29 -1.32 -0.68
C SER A 83 29.80 -1.03 -0.80
N ASP A 84 29.16 -1.50 -1.88
CA ASP A 84 27.73 -1.30 -2.11
C ASP A 84 26.92 -2.16 -1.12
N ILE A 85 27.36 -3.41 -0.93
CA ILE A 85 26.78 -4.34 0.04
C ILE A 85 26.98 -3.83 1.48
N ASP A 86 28.16 -3.29 1.80
CA ASP A 86 28.46 -2.74 3.12
C ASP A 86 27.65 -1.47 3.41
N GLY A 87 27.24 -0.73 2.38
CA GLY A 87 26.29 0.38 2.49
C GLY A 87 24.99 -0.02 3.17
N PHE A 88 24.47 -1.22 2.91
CA PHE A 88 23.26 -1.74 3.55
C PHE A 88 23.46 -2.15 5.02
N LYS A 89 24.70 -2.41 5.46
CA LYS A 89 24.98 -2.75 6.87
C LYS A 89 24.90 -1.52 7.79
N LYS A 90 25.07 -0.31 7.23
CA LYS A 90 25.05 0.95 7.99
C LYS A 90 23.64 1.41 8.38
N SER A 91 22.62 0.94 7.67
CA SER A 91 21.20 1.24 7.89
C SER A 91 20.46 0.15 8.68
N ARG A 92 21.21 -0.77 9.30
CA ARG A 92 20.69 -1.86 10.13
C ARG A 92 20.39 -1.41 11.55
#